data_AF-A0A2K3P4W8-F1
#
_entry.id   AF-A0A2K3P4W8-F1
#
_cell.length_a   1.000
_cell.length_b   1.000
_cell.length_c   1.000
_cell.angle_alpha   90.00
_cell.angle_beta   90.00
_cell.angle_gamma   90.00
#
_symmetry.space_group_name_H-M   'P 1'
#
loop_
_entity.id
_entity.type
_entity.pdbx_description
1 polymer ?
#
loop_
_entity_poly.entity_id
_entity_poly.type
_entity_poly.pdbx_seq_one_letter_code
_entity_poly.pdbx_strand_id
1 'polypeptide(L)'
;MDIDYVIRKDEPHAITEESTQVAVALYERWERSNRLNVMFIKTKVTADIHSSVDQHENVRDLLKVIDDQFVTSKKALANTLIRKFSSHPLTDVKGVREHIMKMCDISTELKKLKVYMSKSFLVH
;
A
#
# COMPACT_ATOMS: atom_id res chain seq x y z
N MET A 1 -12.82 -13.42 -22.32
CA MET A 1 -13.28 -12.18 -21.64
C MET A 1 -12.05 -11.35 -21.33
N ASP A 2 -12.09 -10.05 -21.61
CA ASP A 2 -10.96 -9.15 -21.37
C ASP A 2 -11.04 -8.57 -19.94
N ILE A 3 -10.38 -9.25 -18.99
CA ILE A 3 -10.57 -9.02 -17.55
C ILE A 3 -9.86 -7.76 -17.10
N ASP A 4 -8.68 -7.45 -17.63
CA ASP A 4 -7.85 -6.31 -17.22
C ASP A 4 -8.17 -5.02 -17.99
N TYR A 5 -9.24 -5.02 -18.79
CA TYR A 5 -9.63 -3.90 -19.63
C TYR A 5 -9.78 -2.58 -18.85
N VAL A 6 -10.39 -2.62 -17.67
CA VAL A 6 -10.56 -1.48 -16.75
C VAL A 6 -9.23 -0.87 -16.26
N ILE A 7 -8.17 -1.68 -16.23
CA ILE A 7 -6.82 -1.25 -15.81
C ILE A 7 -6.13 -0.53 -16.97
N ARG A 8 -6.28 -1.06 -18.19
CA ARG A 8 -5.60 -0.55 -19.40
C ARG A 8 -6.29 0.63 -20.07
N LYS A 9 -7.59 0.86 -19.80
CA LYS A 9 -8.39 1.90 -20.44
C LYS A 9 -9.04 2.81 -19.41
N ASP A 10 -9.11 4.09 -19.75
CA ASP A 10 -9.82 5.08 -18.94
C ASP A 10 -11.32 4.80 -18.92
N GLU A 11 -11.98 5.30 -17.87
CA GLU A 11 -13.42 5.21 -17.72
C GLU A 11 -14.10 5.86 -18.93
N PRO A 12 -14.93 5.11 -19.69
CA PRO A 12 -15.67 5.67 -20.79
C PRO A 12 -16.67 6.72 -20.28
N HIS A 13 -17.07 7.64 -21.15
CA HIS A 13 -18.16 8.55 -20.81
C HIS A 13 -19.43 7.79 -20.45
N ALA A 14 -20.16 8.30 -19.47
CA ALA A 14 -21.45 7.78 -19.09
C ALA A 14 -22.39 7.71 -20.30
N ILE A 15 -23.15 6.61 -20.38
CA ILE A 15 -24.14 6.42 -21.44
C ILE A 15 -25.24 7.49 -21.29
N THR A 16 -25.53 8.17 -22.39
CA THR A 16 -26.64 9.13 -22.56
C THR A 16 -27.66 8.60 -23.57
N GLU A 17 -28.84 9.22 -23.68
CA GLU A 17 -29.86 8.81 -24.66
C GLU A 17 -29.39 8.93 -26.12
N GLU A 18 -28.38 9.76 -26.38
CA GLU A 18 -27.76 9.96 -27.70
C GLU A 18 -26.61 8.99 -27.98
N SER A 19 -26.27 8.11 -27.04
CA SER A 19 -25.12 7.22 -27.16
C SER A 19 -25.31 6.18 -28.25
N THR A 20 -24.29 6.02 -29.08
CA THR A 20 -24.27 4.97 -30.11
C THR A 20 -24.20 3.57 -29.48
N GLN A 21 -24.69 2.56 -30.20
CA GLN A 21 -24.60 1.16 -29.77
C GLN A 21 -23.15 0.72 -29.48
N VAL A 22 -22.18 1.28 -30.19
CA VAL A 22 -20.75 1.03 -29.95
C VAL A 22 -20.28 1.61 -28.62
N ALA A 23 -20.71 2.85 -28.30
CA ALA A 23 -20.39 3.48 -27.01
C ALA A 23 -20.97 2.69 -25.84
N VAL A 24 -22.22 2.24 -25.96
CA VAL A 24 -22.88 1.37 -24.98
C VAL A 24 -22.09 0.08 -24.77
N ALA A 25 -21.71 -0.62 -25.85
CA ALA A 25 -20.95 -1.87 -25.75
C ALA A 25 -19.57 -1.68 -25.11
N LEU A 26 -18.90 -0.55 -25.35
CA LEU A 26 -17.63 -0.21 -24.72
C LEU A 26 -17.79 0.04 -23.22
N TYR A 27 -18.80 0.81 -22.82
CA TYR A 27 -19.11 1.06 -21.42
C TYR A 27 -19.45 -0.23 -20.68
N GLU A 28 -20.33 -1.07 -21.23
CA GLU A 28 -20.68 -2.35 -20.58
C GLU A 28 -19.48 -3.30 -20.45
N ARG A 29 -18.59 -3.32 -21.46
CA ARG A 29 -17.35 -4.10 -21.38
C ARG A 29 -16.45 -3.59 -20.26
N TRP A 30 -16.31 -2.27 -20.14
CA TRP A 30 -15.54 -1.64 -19.08
C TRP A 30 -16.14 -1.93 -17.72
N GLU A 31 -17.45 -1.78 -17.56
CA GLU A 31 -18.16 -1.95 -16.29
C GLU A 31 -18.13 -3.42 -15.82
N ARG A 32 -18.29 -4.38 -16.73
CA ARG A 32 -18.12 -5.81 -16.40
C ARG A 32 -16.71 -6.12 -15.91
N SER A 33 -15.69 -5.54 -16.54
CA SER A 33 -14.29 -5.68 -16.13
C SER A 33 -14.06 -5.02 -14.77
N ASN A 34 -14.59 -3.82 -14.54
CA ASN A 34 -14.52 -3.08 -13.28
C ASN A 34 -15.09 -3.91 -12.12
N ARG A 35 -16.36 -4.34 -12.22
CA ARG A 35 -17.05 -5.09 -11.17
C ARG A 35 -16.32 -6.38 -10.78
N LEU A 36 -15.80 -7.12 -11.76
CA LEU A 36 -15.05 -8.35 -11.50
C LEU A 36 -13.74 -8.08 -10.76
N ASN A 37 -12.97 -7.08 -11.17
CA ASN A 37 -11.71 -6.75 -10.51
C ASN A 37 -11.93 -6.23 -9.08
N VAL A 38 -12.93 -5.38 -8.88
CA VAL A 38 -13.31 -4.87 -7.54
C VAL A 38 -13.65 -6.03 -6.62
N MET A 39 -14.52 -6.94 -7.06
CA MET A 39 -14.87 -8.12 -6.27
C MET A 39 -13.64 -8.98 -5.97
N PHE A 40 -12.79 -9.24 -6.98
CA PHE A 40 -11.58 -10.04 -6.80
C PHE A 40 -10.62 -9.40 -5.80
N ILE A 41 -10.33 -8.11 -5.93
CA ILE A 41 -9.43 -7.39 -5.02
C ILE A 41 -10.00 -7.41 -3.60
N LYS A 42 -11.29 -7.10 -3.40
CA LYS A 42 -11.94 -7.15 -2.08
C LYS A 42 -11.77 -8.53 -1.41
N THR A 43 -11.85 -9.63 -2.16
CA THR A 43 -11.62 -10.98 -1.59
C THR A 43 -10.18 -11.27 -1.18
N LYS A 44 -9.19 -10.54 -1.70
CA LYS A 44 -7.76 -10.74 -1.44
C LYS A 44 -7.18 -9.78 -0.41
N VAL A 45 -7.92 -8.72 -0.12
CA VAL A 45 -7.55 -7.69 0.83
C VAL A 45 -7.68 -8.22 2.26
N THR A 46 -6.73 -7.87 3.14
CA THR A 46 -6.74 -8.28 4.55
C THR A 46 -7.79 -7.50 5.35
N ALA A 47 -8.28 -8.09 6.45
CA ALA A 47 -9.31 -7.49 7.30
C ALA A 47 -8.97 -6.06 7.78
N ASP A 48 -7.69 -5.78 8.04
CA ASP A 48 -7.20 -4.49 8.55
C ASP A 48 -7.48 -3.29 7.64
N ILE A 49 -7.67 -3.53 6.34
CA ILE A 49 -7.91 -2.48 5.34
C ILE A 49 -9.25 -2.67 4.61
N HIS A 50 -10.02 -3.69 4.99
CA HIS A 50 -11.28 -4.06 4.38
C HIS A 50 -12.31 -2.93 4.45
N SER A 51 -12.41 -2.23 5.59
CA SER A 51 -13.35 -1.11 5.78
C SER A 51 -13.10 0.08 4.86
N SER A 52 -11.83 0.34 4.52
CA SER A 52 -11.44 1.40 3.58
C SER A 52 -11.65 0.99 2.13
N VAL A 53 -11.51 -0.31 1.82
CA VAL A 53 -11.59 -0.88 0.47
C VAL A 53 -13.05 -1.12 0.06
N ASP A 54 -13.92 -1.49 0.98
CA ASP A 54 -15.32 -1.82 0.69
C ASP A 54 -16.13 -0.68 0.08
N GLN A 55 -15.75 0.56 0.36
CA GLN A 55 -16.46 1.76 -0.07
C GLN A 55 -16.26 2.08 -1.57
N HIS A 56 -15.30 1.43 -2.24
CA HIS A 56 -14.96 1.74 -3.61
C HIS A 56 -15.56 0.74 -4.60
N GLU A 57 -16.24 1.28 -5.61
CA GLU A 57 -16.84 0.52 -6.71
C GLU A 57 -16.04 0.65 -8.00
N ASN A 58 -15.13 1.62 -8.09
CA ASN A 58 -14.19 1.77 -9.20
C ASN A 58 -12.84 1.15 -8.82
N VAL A 59 -12.31 0.27 -9.66
CA VAL A 59 -11.02 -0.42 -9.41
C VAL A 59 -9.85 0.54 -9.28
N ARG A 60 -9.85 1.67 -10.00
CA ARG A 60 -8.74 2.63 -9.98
C ARG A 60 -8.68 3.36 -8.66
N ASP A 61 -9.83 3.82 -8.18
CA ASP A 61 -9.95 4.43 -6.85
C ASP A 61 -9.58 3.43 -5.77
N LEU A 62 -10.02 2.19 -5.90
CA LEU A 62 -9.68 1.11 -4.99
C LEU A 62 -8.17 0.86 -4.92
N LEU A 63 -7.50 0.77 -6.07
CA LEU A 63 -6.05 0.58 -6.14
C LEU A 63 -5.29 1.77 -5.55
N LYS A 64 -5.78 3.00 -5.76
CA LYS A 64 -5.20 4.20 -5.17
C LYS A 64 -5.26 4.18 -3.65
N VAL A 65 -6.41 3.81 -3.08
CA VAL A 65 -6.61 3.69 -1.63
C VAL A 65 -5.67 2.63 -1.03
N ILE A 66 -5.49 1.50 -1.72
CA ILE A 66 -4.55 0.45 -1.30
C ILE A 66 -3.10 0.99 -1.31
N ASP A 67 -2.70 1.71 -2.35
CA ASP A 67 -1.36 2.30 -2.44
C ASP A 67 -1.12 3.33 -1.33
N ASP A 68 -2.06 4.25 -1.11
CA ASP A 68 -2.01 5.27 -0.06
C ASP A 68 -1.89 4.64 1.35
N GLN A 69 -2.63 3.56 1.59
CA GLN A 69 -2.58 2.81 2.85
C GLN A 69 -1.24 2.09 3.03
N PHE A 70 -0.64 1.57 1.95
CA PHE A 70 0.67 0.93 1.99
C PHE A 70 1.79 1.94 2.28
N VAL A 71 1.72 3.13 1.68
CA VAL A 71 2.61 4.26 1.97
C VAL A 71 2.50 4.65 3.44
N THR A 72 1.28 4.80 3.95
CA THR A 72 1.01 5.16 5.36
C THR A 72 1.55 4.10 6.32
N SER A 73 1.30 2.81 6.04
CA SER A 73 1.78 1.69 6.85
C SER A 73 3.30 1.64 6.91
N LYS A 74 3.99 1.81 5.76
CA LYS A 74 5.46 1.88 5.72
C LYS A 74 6.00 3.04 6.55
N LYS A 75 5.38 4.21 6.47
CA LYS A 75 5.76 5.39 7.26
C LYS A 75 5.56 5.15 8.76
N ALA A 76 4.44 4.56 9.16
CA ALA A 76 4.16 4.21 10.55
C ALA A 76 5.17 3.19 11.09
N LEU A 77 5.53 2.18 10.28
CA LEU A 77 6.55 1.20 10.62
C LEU A 77 7.93 1.87 10.78
N ALA A 78 8.33 2.72 9.84
CA ALA A 78 9.58 3.47 9.93
C ALA A 78 9.64 4.32 11.20
N ASN A 79 8.58 5.08 11.51
CA ASN A 79 8.50 5.88 12.74
C ASN A 79 8.59 5.01 14.01
N THR A 80 7.98 3.82 13.99
CA THR A 80 8.07 2.87 15.11
C THR A 80 9.49 2.35 15.29
N LEU A 81 10.18 2.03 14.20
CA LEU A 81 11.57 1.58 14.21
C LEU A 81 12.52 2.70 14.68
N ILE A 82 12.35 3.93 14.20
CA ILE A 82 13.13 5.10 14.67
C ILE A 82 12.92 5.35 16.16
N ARG A 83 11.67 5.24 16.64
CA ARG A 83 11.35 5.38 18.07
C ARG A 83 12.06 4.31 18.88
N LYS A 84 11.93 3.03 18.48
CA LYS A 84 12.63 1.91 19.13
C LYS A 84 14.15 2.12 19.14
N PHE A 85 14.72 2.58 18.03
CA PHE A 85 16.14 2.90 17.92
C PHE A 85 16.55 3.99 18.92
N SER A 86 15.77 5.06 19.02
CA SER A 86 16.11 6.23 19.86
C SER A 86 15.84 6.00 21.35
N SER A 87 14.86 5.15 21.68
CA SER A 87 14.37 4.97 23.05
C SER A 87 14.90 3.71 23.73
N HIS A 88 15.81 2.96 23.11
CA HIS A 88 16.35 1.74 23.70
C HIS A 88 17.68 2.07 24.39
N PRO A 89 17.70 2.35 25.71
CA PRO A 89 18.94 2.62 26.41
C PRO A 89 19.77 1.34 26.54
N LEU A 90 21.09 1.49 26.55
CA LEU A 90 21.98 0.44 27.02
C LEU A 90 21.81 0.30 28.55
N THR A 91 21.18 -0.79 28.98
CA THR A 91 20.82 -1.00 30.39
C THR A 91 21.95 -1.60 31.24
N ASP A 92 22.92 -2.31 30.64
CA ASP A 92 24.08 -2.89 31.32
C ASP A 92 25.26 -3.10 30.35
N VAL A 93 26.49 -2.93 30.84
CA VAL A 93 27.75 -3.10 30.09
C VAL A 93 27.94 -4.56 29.65
N LYS A 94 27.41 -5.53 30.39
CA LYS A 94 27.44 -6.96 29.96
C LYS A 94 26.58 -7.23 28.71
N GLY A 95 25.66 -6.32 28.35
CA GLY A 95 24.72 -6.45 27.24
C GLY A 95 25.12 -5.73 25.95
N VAL A 96 26.32 -5.12 25.88
CA VAL A 96 26.74 -4.26 24.74
C VAL A 96 26.63 -4.97 23.39
N ARG A 97 27.09 -6.23 23.29
CA ARG A 97 27.03 -6.99 22.03
C ARG A 97 25.59 -7.17 21.55
N GLU A 98 24.67 -7.46 22.47
CA GLU A 98 23.28 -7.70 22.14
C GLU A 98 22.55 -6.40 21.79
N HIS A 99 22.88 -5.31 22.48
CA HIS A 99 22.42 -3.98 22.14
C HIS A 99 22.86 -3.58 20.71
N ILE A 100 24.14 -3.79 20.37
CA ILE A 100 24.67 -3.52 19.02
C ILE A 100 23.92 -4.35 17.97
N MET A 101 23.72 -5.66 18.21
CA MET A 101 22.96 -6.51 17.29
C MET A 101 21.55 -5.97 17.05
N LYS A 102 20.83 -5.61 18.12
CA LYS A 102 19.48 -5.02 18.00
C LYS A 102 19.47 -3.72 17.20
N MET A 103 20.45 -2.84 17.41
CA MET A 103 20.57 -1.58 16.65
C MET A 103 20.92 -1.82 15.18
N CYS A 104 21.80 -2.78 14.88
CA CYS A 104 22.11 -3.19 13.52
C CYS A 104 20.90 -3.78 12.79
N ASP A 105 20.09 -4.60 13.48
CA ASP A 105 18.87 -5.18 12.92
C ASP A 105 17.85 -4.09 12.59
N ILE A 106 17.60 -3.15 13.52
CA ILE A 106 16.69 -2.01 13.28
C ILE A 106 17.20 -1.15 12.12
N SER A 107 18.50 -0.86 12.06
CA SER A 107 19.10 -0.11 10.95
C SER A 107 18.92 -0.81 9.60
N THR A 108 19.03 -2.14 9.59
CA THR A 108 18.82 -2.96 8.39
C THR A 108 17.36 -2.91 7.94
N GLU A 109 16.41 -3.02 8.86
CA GLU A 109 14.97 -2.87 8.56
C GLU A 109 14.63 -1.47 8.04
N LEU A 110 15.18 -0.41 8.65
CA LEU A 110 15.01 0.96 8.16
C LEU A 110 15.55 1.13 6.73
N LYS A 111 16.69 0.51 6.42
CA LYS A 111 17.27 0.53 5.07
C LYS A 111 16.36 -0.14 4.04
N LYS A 112 15.66 -1.24 4.39
CA LYS A 112 14.65 -1.86 3.52
C LYS A 112 13.49 -0.90 3.22
N LEU A 113 13.18 0.00 4.14
CA LEU A 113 12.19 1.07 3.97
C LEU A 113 12.75 2.33 3.29
N LYS A 114 13.98 2.27 2.74
CA LYS A 114 14.71 3.40 2.14
C LYS A 114 14.97 4.56 3.11
N VAL A 115 14.96 4.29 4.42
CA VAL A 115 15.37 5.23 5.46
C VAL A 115 16.82 4.92 5.82
N TYR A 116 17.73 5.85 5.53
CA TYR A 116 19.16 5.68 5.78
C TYR A 116 19.55 6.39 7.07
N MET A 117 20.07 5.63 8.03
CA MET A 117 20.67 6.18 9.24
C MET A 117 22.11 6.61 8.94
N SER A 118 22.50 7.84 9.30
CA SER A 118 23.90 8.25 9.16
C SER A 118 24.77 7.52 10.18
N LYS A 119 26.04 7.27 9.83
CA LYS A 119 27.01 6.65 10.75
C LYS A 119 27.18 7.43 12.06
N SER A 120 26.93 8.74 12.04
CA SER A 120 26.98 9.58 13.25
C SER A 120 25.90 9.21 14.28
N PHE A 121 24.77 8.61 13.87
CA PHE A 121 23.75 8.09 14.79
C PHE A 121 24.06 6.67 15.31
N LEU A 122 25.12 6.01 14.83
CA LEU A 122 25.50 4.65 15.22
C LEU A 122 26.66 4.60 16.23
N VAL A 123 27.34 5.72 16.47
CA VAL A 123 28.64 5.79 17.18
C VAL A 123 28.54 6.52 18.52
N HIS A 124 27.35 6.96 18.93
CA HIS A 124 27.11 7.59 20.23
C HIS A 124 26.15 6.78 21.09
#